data_AF-X0ZU38-F1
#
_entry.id   AF-X0ZU38-F1
#
_cell.length_a   1.000
_cell.length_b   1.000
_cell.length_c   1.000
_cell.angle_alpha   90.00
_cell.angle_beta   90.00
_cell.angle_gamma   90.00
#
_symmetry.space_group_name_H-M   'P 1'
#
loop_
_entity.id
_entity.type
_entity.pdbx_description
1 polymer ?
#
loop_
_entity_poly.entity_id
_entity_poly.type
_entity_poly.pdbx_seq_one_letter_code
_entity_poly.pdbx_strand_id
1 'polypeptide(L)'
;RFRAATSKTLVIDRKLPIYEIRKTKDDIIAKVDELTENHIPSEIAATLNKQGYRLYNGNIFKKKSVKYIIRTYGLKSRYERLREKGYLTLREKMVELNSTQKQIMRMRNEDKIVFHRATEKNEYLYEPQNMNKYLAKTQS
;
A
#
# COMPACT_ATOMS: atom_id res chain seq x y z
N ARG A 1 21.10 -12.11 67.26
CA ARG A 1 21.36 -10.73 66.77
C ARG A 1 21.89 -10.86 65.34
N PHE A 2 21.06 -10.69 64.31
CA PHE A 2 21.48 -10.84 62.90
C PHE A 2 21.81 -9.48 62.29
N ARG A 3 22.98 -9.38 61.65
CA ARG A 3 23.52 -8.19 60.97
C ARG A 3 22.79 -7.96 59.64
N ALA A 4 22.44 -6.72 59.38
CA ALA A 4 21.79 -6.26 58.15
C ALA A 4 22.61 -6.63 56.90
N ALA A 5 21.96 -7.19 55.89
CA ALA A 5 22.51 -7.35 54.54
C ALA A 5 21.96 -6.23 53.66
N THR A 6 22.85 -5.38 53.14
CA THR A 6 22.51 -4.32 52.18
C THR A 6 22.20 -4.94 50.82
N SER A 7 20.91 -5.04 50.48
CA SER A 7 20.47 -5.43 49.14
C SER A 7 20.72 -4.28 48.16
N LYS A 8 21.72 -4.42 47.27
CA LYS A 8 21.88 -3.53 46.11
C LYS A 8 20.89 -3.95 45.02
N THR A 9 19.85 -3.16 44.80
CA THR A 9 18.88 -3.34 43.72
C THR A 9 19.54 -3.05 42.38
N LEU A 10 19.70 -4.07 41.53
CA LEU A 10 20.10 -3.91 40.14
C LEU A 10 18.87 -3.49 39.32
N VAL A 11 18.86 -2.25 38.84
CA VAL A 11 17.83 -1.76 37.92
C VAL A 11 18.18 -2.29 36.53
N ILE A 12 17.47 -3.35 36.10
CA ILE A 12 17.53 -3.85 34.72
C ILE A 12 16.51 -3.03 33.92
N ASP A 13 16.99 -2.33 32.89
CA ASP A 13 16.12 -1.63 31.95
C ASP A 13 15.15 -2.63 31.29
N ARG A 14 13.85 -2.36 31.44
CA ARG A 14 12.78 -3.29 31.08
C ARG A 14 12.76 -3.42 29.55
N LYS A 15 13.23 -4.54 29.01
CA LYS A 15 13.13 -4.87 27.58
C LYS A 15 11.67 -4.64 27.14
N LEU A 16 11.48 -3.76 26.15
CA LEU A 16 10.18 -3.45 25.56
C LEU A 16 9.46 -4.76 25.17
N PRO A 17 8.13 -4.84 25.34
CA PRO A 17 7.39 -6.04 25.00
C PRO A 17 7.48 -6.32 23.48
N ILE A 18 7.53 -7.61 23.12
CA ILE A 18 7.74 -8.06 21.73
C ILE A 18 6.72 -7.46 20.75
N TYR A 19 5.50 -7.12 21.18
CA TYR A 19 4.50 -6.47 20.33
C TYR A 19 4.88 -5.02 19.98
N GLU A 20 5.54 -4.28 20.87
CA GLU A 20 6.05 -2.93 20.60
C GLU A 20 7.29 -2.96 19.70
N ILE A 21 8.14 -3.97 19.88
CA ILE A 21 9.30 -4.21 19.00
C ILE A 21 8.85 -4.63 17.59
N ARG A 22 7.76 -5.39 17.49
CA ARG A 22 7.14 -5.79 16.21
C ARG A 22 6.27 -4.69 15.61
N LYS A 23 5.92 -3.65 16.37
CA LYS A 23 5.16 -2.52 15.86
C LYS A 23 6.03 -1.86 14.80
N THR A 24 5.49 -1.79 13.59
CA THR A 24 6.15 -1.09 12.51
C THR A 24 6.16 0.39 12.92
N LYS A 25 7.34 1.04 12.90
CA LYS A 25 7.44 2.45 13.27
C LYS A 25 6.37 3.24 12.50
N ASP A 26 5.68 4.16 13.17
CA ASP A 26 4.60 4.94 12.55
C ASP A 26 5.09 5.67 11.29
N ASP A 27 6.37 6.05 11.25
CA ASP A 27 7.10 6.55 10.08
C ASP A 27 7.05 5.60 8.86
N ILE A 28 7.28 4.30 9.05
CA ILE A 28 7.21 3.30 7.98
C ILE A 28 5.76 3.12 7.51
N ILE A 29 4.80 3.18 8.42
CA ILE A 29 3.37 3.07 8.07
C ILE A 29 2.96 4.26 7.21
N ALA A 30 3.29 5.48 7.63
CA ALA A 30 3.04 6.70 6.87
C ALA A 30 3.73 6.65 5.50
N LYS A 31 4.97 6.14 5.44
CA LYS A 31 5.69 6.00 4.17
C LYS A 31 5.04 4.97 3.25
N VAL A 32 4.59 3.84 3.78
CA VAL A 32 3.83 2.84 3.00
C VAL A 32 2.53 3.47 2.49
N ASP A 33 1.85 4.25 3.31
CA ASP A 33 0.61 4.92 2.93
C ASP A 33 0.83 5.94 1.79
N GLU A 34 1.86 6.79 1.88
CA GLU A 34 2.26 7.72 0.82
C GLU A 34 2.61 6.98 -0.48
N LEU A 35 3.43 5.94 -0.39
CA LEU A 35 3.90 5.18 -1.56
C LEU A 35 2.77 4.37 -2.22
N THR A 36 1.73 3.98 -1.47
CA THR A 36 0.58 3.23 -2.01
C THR A 36 -0.23 4.03 -3.03
N GLU A 37 -0.07 5.36 -3.05
CA GLU A 37 -0.73 6.24 -4.01
C GLU A 37 -0.29 5.94 -5.45
N ASN A 38 1.02 5.77 -5.64
CA ASN A 38 1.63 5.69 -6.97
C ASN A 38 2.21 4.31 -7.28
N HIS A 39 2.49 3.50 -6.25
CA HIS A 39 3.23 2.26 -6.37
C HIS A 39 2.43 1.05 -5.93
N ILE A 40 2.66 -0.06 -6.62
CA ILE A 40 2.17 -1.37 -6.19
C ILE A 40 3.02 -1.91 -5.02
N PRO A 41 2.51 -2.86 -4.21
CA PRO A 41 3.23 -3.36 -3.04
C PRO A 41 4.65 -3.91 -3.29
N SER A 42 4.94 -4.45 -4.48
CA SER A 42 6.31 -4.88 -4.83
C SER A 42 7.26 -3.69 -5.03
N GLU A 43 6.81 -2.66 -5.74
CA GLU A 43 7.56 -1.41 -5.94
C GLU A 43 7.75 -0.66 -4.63
N ILE A 44 6.72 -0.58 -3.77
CA ILE A 44 6.84 0.00 -2.42
C ILE A 44 7.94 -0.72 -1.65
N ALA A 45 7.97 -2.05 -1.67
CA ALA A 45 9.01 -2.82 -0.99
C ALA A 45 10.42 -2.50 -1.54
N ALA A 46 10.56 -2.39 -2.87
CA ALA A 46 11.82 -2.01 -3.50
C ALA A 46 12.26 -0.59 -3.11
N THR A 47 11.35 0.38 -3.10
CA THR A 47 11.60 1.77 -2.70
C THR A 47 12.04 1.86 -1.24
N LEU A 48 11.33 1.19 -0.32
CA LEU A 48 11.71 1.14 1.09
C LEU A 48 13.09 0.52 1.29
N ASN A 49 13.39 -0.57 0.58
CA ASN A 49 14.70 -1.21 0.65
C ASN A 49 15.83 -0.32 0.14
N LYS A 50 15.58 0.44 -0.94
CA LYS A 50 16.52 1.41 -1.52
C LYS A 50 16.78 2.59 -0.59
N GLN A 51 15.76 3.01 0.15
CA GLN A 51 15.86 4.06 1.17
C GLN A 51 16.53 3.58 2.47
N GLY A 52 16.91 2.30 2.56
CA GLY A 52 17.63 1.75 3.72
C GLY A 52 16.71 1.23 4.83
N TYR A 53 15.39 1.27 4.66
CA TYR A 53 14.47 0.71 5.65
C TYR A 53 14.61 -0.82 5.71
N ARG A 54 14.48 -1.35 6.93
CA ARG A 54 14.50 -2.79 7.24
C ARG A 54 13.38 -3.14 8.20
N LEU A 55 12.97 -4.40 8.16
CA LEU A 55 12.06 -4.96 9.15
C LEU A 55 12.75 -5.06 10.52
N TYR A 56 11.97 -5.21 11.59
CA TYR A 56 12.48 -5.29 12.96
C TYR A 56 13.53 -6.40 13.18
N ASN A 57 13.51 -7.44 12.35
CA ASN A 57 14.45 -8.56 12.37
C ASN A 57 15.64 -8.38 11.42
N GLY A 58 15.87 -7.17 10.91
CA GLY A 58 16.93 -6.84 9.95
C GLY A 58 16.66 -7.30 8.52
N ASN A 59 15.56 -8.00 8.25
CA ASN A 59 15.25 -8.48 6.91
C ASN A 59 14.78 -7.35 5.98
N ILE A 60 14.98 -7.57 4.68
CA ILE A 60 14.47 -6.70 3.63
C ILE A 60 12.94 -6.74 3.56
N PHE A 61 12.34 -5.63 3.13
CA PHE A 61 10.92 -5.58 2.78
C PHE A 61 10.66 -6.47 1.58
N LYS A 62 9.63 -7.31 1.70
CA LYS A 62 9.07 -8.09 0.58
C LYS A 62 7.64 -7.61 0.36
N LYS A 63 7.11 -7.85 -0.84
CA LYS A 63 5.70 -7.63 -1.18
C LYS A 63 4.72 -8.16 -0.13
N LYS A 64 4.97 -9.36 0.43
CA LYS A 64 4.13 -9.97 1.47
C LYS A 64 4.11 -9.11 2.75
N SER A 65 5.26 -8.56 3.14
CA SER A 65 5.38 -7.69 4.31
C SER A 65 4.62 -6.38 4.12
N VAL A 66 4.71 -5.75 2.94
CA VAL A 66 3.94 -4.53 2.63
C VAL A 66 2.44 -4.81 2.64
N LYS A 67 1.99 -5.89 2.00
CA LYS A 67 0.57 -6.30 2.04
C LYS A 67 0.08 -6.58 3.46
N TYR A 68 0.94 -7.15 4.31
CA TYR A 68 0.63 -7.38 5.71
C TYR A 68 0.46 -6.05 6.46
N ILE A 69 1.34 -5.06 6.25
CA ILE A 69 1.21 -3.71 6.84
C ILE A 69 -0.10 -3.06 6.39
N ILE A 70 -0.37 -3.03 5.09
CA ILE A 70 -1.62 -2.47 4.54
C ILE A 70 -2.85 -3.08 5.22
N ARG A 71 -2.91 -4.41 5.32
CA ARG A 71 -4.04 -5.11 5.96
C ARG A 71 -4.13 -4.90 7.47
N THR A 72 -2.99 -4.91 8.16
CA THR A 72 -2.94 -4.83 9.63
C THR A 72 -3.32 -3.45 10.14
N TYR A 73 -2.91 -2.41 9.41
CA TYR A 73 -3.18 -1.01 9.77
C TYR A 73 -4.37 -0.41 8.99
N GLY A 74 -5.11 -1.22 8.24
CA GLY A 74 -6.31 -0.77 7.52
C GLY A 74 -6.03 0.28 6.43
N LEU A 75 -4.83 0.29 5.86
CA LEU A 75 -4.49 1.21 4.78
C LEU A 75 -5.24 0.82 3.51
N LYS A 76 -5.67 1.83 2.74
CA LYS A 76 -6.32 1.59 1.44
C LYS A 76 -5.30 1.10 0.43
N SER A 77 -5.58 -0.01 -0.24
CA SER A 77 -4.74 -0.48 -1.32
C SER A 77 -4.80 0.47 -2.52
N ARG A 78 -3.76 0.42 -3.38
CA ARG A 78 -3.73 1.20 -4.62
C ARG A 78 -4.99 1.01 -5.48
N TYR A 79 -5.51 -0.22 -5.53
CA TYR A 79 -6.74 -0.51 -6.26
C TYR A 79 -7.93 0.27 -5.69
N GLU A 80 -8.12 0.22 -4.37
CA GLU A 80 -9.20 0.93 -3.69
C GLU A 80 -9.10 2.43 -3.89
N ARG A 81 -7.90 3.02 -3.74
CA ARG A 81 -7.68 4.45 -3.97
C ARG A 81 -8.01 4.88 -5.39
N LEU A 82 -7.58 4.10 -6.39
CA LEU A 82 -7.94 4.37 -7.79
C LEU A 82 -9.44 4.20 -8.03
N ARG A 83 -10.11 3.23 -7.38
CA ARG A 83 -11.57 3.11 -7.48
C ARG A 83 -12.29 4.30 -6.85
N GLU A 84 -11.84 4.79 -5.70
CA GLU A 84 -12.41 5.98 -5.04
C GLU A 84 -12.23 7.25 -5.85
N LYS A 85 -11.10 7.38 -6.57
CA LYS A 85 -10.88 8.47 -7.53
C LYS A 85 -11.74 8.37 -8.79
N GLY A 86 -12.50 7.28 -8.97
CA GLY A 86 -13.37 7.08 -10.14
C GLY A 86 -12.68 6.47 -11.35
N TYR A 87 -11.50 5.86 -11.20
CA TYR A 87 -10.88 5.14 -12.30
C TYR A 87 -11.67 3.88 -12.66
N LEU A 88 -11.81 3.64 -13.95
CA LEU A 88 -12.64 2.61 -14.55
C LEU A 88 -11.86 1.32 -14.77
N THR A 89 -12.49 0.19 -14.53
CA THR A 89 -12.01 -1.11 -14.99
C THR A 89 -12.05 -1.19 -16.51
N LEU A 90 -11.33 -2.16 -17.09
CA LEU A 90 -11.37 -2.43 -18.53
C LEU A 90 -12.80 -2.58 -19.07
N ARG A 91 -13.68 -3.27 -18.33
CA ARG A 91 -15.09 -3.45 -18.69
C ARG A 91 -15.86 -2.14 -18.66
N GLU A 92 -15.68 -1.34 -17.61
CA GLU A 92 -16.34 -0.03 -17.51
C GLU A 92 -15.84 0.93 -18.60
N LYS A 93 -14.54 0.89 -18.93
CA LYS A 93 -13.95 1.69 -20.01
C LYS A 93 -14.46 1.27 -21.39
N MET A 94 -14.66 -0.04 -21.61
CA MET A 94 -15.29 -0.55 -22.83
C MET A 94 -16.71 -0.01 -23.01
N VAL A 95 -17.50 0.03 -21.93
CA VAL A 95 -18.86 0.61 -21.95
C VAL A 95 -18.82 2.12 -22.18
N GLU A 96 -17.88 2.83 -21.54
CA GLU A 96 -17.72 4.29 -21.72
C GLU A 96 -17.44 4.66 -23.17
N LEU A 97 -16.51 3.96 -23.82
CA LEU A 97 -16.07 4.24 -25.19
C LEU A 97 -16.85 3.45 -26.26
N ASN A 98 -17.89 2.71 -25.87
CA ASN A 98 -18.62 1.76 -26.72
C ASN A 98 -17.69 0.91 -27.60
N SER A 99 -16.62 0.39 -26.99
CA SER A 99 -15.48 -0.21 -27.67
C SER A 99 -15.21 -1.62 -27.16
N THR A 100 -14.58 -2.44 -27.99
CA THR A 100 -14.18 -3.81 -27.63
C THR A 100 -12.91 -3.82 -26.79
N GLN A 101 -12.71 -4.92 -26.03
CA GLN A 101 -11.49 -5.11 -25.24
C GLN A 101 -10.21 -4.97 -26.07
N LYS A 102 -10.20 -5.52 -27.30
CA LYS A 102 -9.05 -5.45 -28.21
C LYS A 102 -8.73 -4.01 -28.59
N GLN A 103 -9.73 -3.17 -28.85
CA GLN A 103 -9.53 -1.76 -29.15
C GLN A 103 -8.94 -1.02 -27.94
N ILE A 104 -9.47 -1.23 -26.74
CA ILE A 104 -8.91 -0.60 -25.52
C ILE A 104 -7.46 -1.04 -25.28
N MET A 105 -7.14 -2.33 -25.47
CA MET A 105 -5.77 -2.82 -25.33
C MET A 105 -4.83 -2.23 -26.38
N ARG A 106 -5.31 -2.08 -27.63
CA ARG A 106 -4.55 -1.40 -28.69
C ARG A 106 -4.30 0.05 -28.33
N MET A 107 -5.33 0.79 -27.90
CA MET A 107 -5.19 2.19 -27.47
C MET A 107 -4.23 2.33 -26.29
N ARG A 108 -4.23 1.38 -25.35
CA ARG A 108 -3.27 1.33 -24.25
C ARG A 108 -1.83 1.16 -24.74
N ASN A 109 -1.60 0.24 -25.67
CA ASN A 109 -0.28 -0.01 -26.23
C ASN A 109 0.21 1.15 -27.13
N GLU A 110 -0.72 1.93 -27.68
CA GLU A 110 -0.45 3.15 -28.44
C GLU A 110 -0.41 4.41 -27.54
N ASP A 111 -0.48 4.26 -26.20
CA ASP A 111 -0.50 5.35 -25.21
C ASP A 111 -1.58 6.43 -25.45
N LYS A 112 -2.67 6.08 -26.15
CA LYS A 112 -3.80 6.98 -26.46
C LYS A 112 -4.79 7.14 -25.33
N ILE A 113 -4.67 6.35 -24.27
CA ILE A 113 -5.53 6.39 -23.08
C ILE A 113 -4.66 6.39 -21.84
N VAL A 114 -5.07 7.14 -20.81
CA VAL A 114 -4.38 7.14 -19.53
C VAL A 114 -4.78 5.89 -18.74
N PHE A 115 -3.77 5.15 -18.28
CA PHE A 115 -3.95 3.92 -17.51
C PHE A 115 -2.99 3.85 -16.34
N HIS A 116 -3.44 3.21 -15.26
CA HIS A 116 -2.65 2.98 -14.07
C HIS A 116 -2.70 1.51 -13.68
N ARG A 117 -1.53 0.96 -13.37
CA ARG A 117 -1.41 -0.43 -12.91
C ARG A 117 -1.87 -0.53 -11.46
N ALA A 118 -3.06 -1.05 -11.22
CA ALA A 118 -3.63 -1.10 -9.88
C ALA A 118 -3.07 -2.25 -9.04
N THR A 119 -2.70 -3.38 -9.68
CA THR A 119 -2.26 -4.58 -8.96
C THR A 119 -1.03 -5.24 -9.58
N GLU A 120 -0.51 -6.19 -8.82
CA GLU A 120 0.62 -7.04 -9.17
C GLU A 120 0.32 -8.02 -10.30
N LYS A 121 -0.97 -8.30 -10.56
CA LYS A 121 -1.41 -9.19 -11.64
C LYS A 121 -1.49 -8.45 -12.99
N ASN A 122 -0.87 -7.27 -13.09
CA ASN A 122 -1.00 -6.37 -14.23
C ASN A 122 -2.47 -6.06 -14.54
N GLU A 123 -3.27 -5.84 -13.49
CA GLU A 123 -4.61 -5.28 -13.64
C GLU A 123 -4.49 -3.77 -13.77
N TYR A 124 -5.14 -3.23 -14.80
CA TYR A 124 -5.09 -1.82 -15.14
C TYR A 124 -6.45 -1.17 -14.90
N LEU A 125 -6.41 0.02 -14.32
CA LEU A 125 -7.55 0.93 -14.22
C LEU A 125 -7.29 2.11 -15.15
N TYR A 126 -8.35 2.62 -15.77
CA TYR A 126 -8.31 3.63 -16.82
C TYR A 126 -8.96 4.90 -16.34
N GLU A 127 -8.42 6.04 -16.74
CA GLU A 127 -9.05 7.32 -16.42
C GLU A 127 -10.38 7.45 -17.19
N PRO A 128 -11.47 7.91 -16.56
CA PRO A 128 -12.72 8.20 -17.26
C PRO A 128 -12.51 9.36 -18.24
N GLN A 129 -13.12 9.30 -19.43
CA GLN A 129 -13.09 10.39 -20.41
C GLN A 129 -13.86 11.61 -19.89
N ASN A 130 -14.91 11.38 -19.08
CA ASN A 130 -15.70 12.40 -18.40
C ASN A 130 -15.79 12.10 -16.91
N MET A 131 -14.89 12.68 -16.11
CA MET A 131 -14.83 12.48 -14.65
C MET A 131 -16.16 12.80 -13.94
N ASN A 132 -16.91 13.79 -14.45
CA ASN A 132 -18.21 14.22 -13.90
C ASN A 132 -19.34 13.18 -13.99
N LYS A 133 -19.25 12.17 -14.89
CA LYS A 133 -20.34 11.18 -15.06
C LYS A 133 -20.33 10.08 -13.99
N TYR A 134 -19.19 9.85 -13.33
CA TYR A 134 -18.99 8.70 -12.43
C TYR A 134 -18.95 9.07 -10.95
N LEU A 135 -18.76 10.34 -10.61
CA LEU A 135 -18.89 10.86 -9.24
C LEU A 135 -20.34 10.86 -8.73
N ALA A 136 -21.32 10.80 -9.64
CA ALA A 136 -22.76 10.79 -9.31
C ALA A 136 -23.27 9.42 -8.78
N LYS A 137 -22.46 8.36 -8.79
CA LYS A 137 -22.89 7.01 -8.35
C LYS A 137 -22.52 6.64 -6.91
N THR A 138 -21.87 7.54 -6.16
CA THR A 138 -21.44 7.28 -4.77
C THR A 138 -22.39 7.90 -3.73
N GLN A 139 -23.45 8.58 -4.15
CA GLN A 139 -24.51 9.12 -3.27
C GLN A 139 -25.86 8.47 -3.58
N SER A 140 -26.03 7.20 -3.19
CA SER A 140 -27.36 6.55 -3.07
C SER A 140 -27.28 5.44 -2.05
#